data_AF-A0A3C0GBL0-F1
#
_entry.id   AF-A0A3C0GBL0-F1
#
_cell.length_a   1.000
_cell.length_b   1.000
_cell.length_c   1.000
_cell.angle_alpha   90.00
_cell.angle_beta   90.00
_cell.angle_gamma   90.00
#
_symmetry.space_group_name_H-M   'P 1'
#
loop_
_entity.id
_entity.type
_entity.pdbx_description
1 polymer ?
#
loop_
_entity_poly.entity_id
_entity_poly.type
_entity_poly.pdbx_seq_one_letter_code
_entity_poly.pdbx_strand_id
1 'polypeptide(L)'
;ELDNQDEFHIWLFKAIDTLIQDALIDEEFEDFFFKDIDDYAKPEWDAMEEEFSTDGDGDLVMLDELDDTSLRKNNYELKDIFVEDNEKELTAKLEKELTKERINTHTKMVLKKLPMATQSVFDLYTLRGFDAKEIAHIKRMQVNTIDKLLQEAQNTLKTSFKSRFLN
;
A
#
# COMPACT_ATOMS: atom_id res chain seq x y z
N GLU A 1 31.49 29.28 5.47
CA GLU A 1 31.54 28.60 6.77
C GLU A 1 30.39 29.11 7.63
N LEU A 2 29.78 28.25 8.45
CA LEU A 2 28.75 28.65 9.43
C LEU A 2 29.48 29.06 10.71
N ASP A 3 29.68 30.36 10.91
CA ASP A 3 30.55 30.89 11.97
C ASP A 3 29.83 31.08 13.32
N ASN A 4 28.54 30.77 13.41
CA ASN A 4 27.73 30.96 14.63
C ASN A 4 26.86 29.71 14.96
N GLN A 5 26.86 29.29 16.22
CA GLN A 5 26.10 28.15 16.74
C GLN A 5 24.59 28.29 16.49
N ASP A 6 24.05 29.51 16.54
CA ASP A 6 22.63 29.77 16.27
C ASP A 6 22.30 29.63 14.77
N GLU A 7 23.22 30.04 13.89
CA GLU A 7 23.06 29.85 12.44
C GLU A 7 23.15 28.38 12.05
N PHE A 8 24.00 27.60 12.71
CA PHE A 8 24.07 26.16 12.52
C PHE A 8 22.76 25.47 12.95
N HIS A 9 22.17 25.87 14.08
CA HIS A 9 20.88 25.35 14.51
C HIS A 9 19.76 25.67 13.52
N ILE A 10 19.69 26.91 13.03
CA ILE A 10 18.69 27.32 12.03
C ILE A 10 18.90 26.57 10.71
N TRP A 11 20.15 26.40 10.28
CA TRP A 11 20.50 25.66 9.07
C TRP A 11 20.10 24.18 9.18
N LEU A 12 20.33 23.54 10.34
CA LEU A 12 19.95 22.16 10.59
C LEU A 12 18.43 21.96 10.48
N PHE A 13 17.65 22.84 11.11
CA PHE A 13 16.19 22.75 11.03
C PHE A 13 15.67 23.04 9.62
N LYS A 14 16.29 23.94 8.85
CA LYS A 14 15.95 24.14 7.43
C LYS A 14 16.28 22.92 6.57
N ALA A 15 17.44 22.30 6.77
CA ALA A 15 17.80 21.10 6.04
C ALA A 15 16.85 19.94 6.35
N ILE A 16 16.44 19.80 7.62
CA ILE A 16 15.43 18.82 8.03
C ILE A 16 14.07 19.14 7.38
N ASP A 17 13.62 20.39 7.40
CA ASP A 17 12.35 20.80 6.79
C ASP A 17 12.34 20.55 5.28
N THR A 18 13.45 20.82 4.58
CA THR A 18 13.59 20.49 3.15
C THR A 18 13.57 18.98 2.91
N LEU A 19 14.29 18.18 3.70
CA LEU A 19 14.26 16.72 3.57
C LEU A 19 12.86 16.15 3.86
N ILE A 20 12.12 16.75 4.80
CA ILE A 20 10.72 16.40 5.07
C ILE A 20 9.84 16.80 3.89
N GLN A 21 9.99 18.01 3.34
CA GLN A 21 9.20 18.46 2.18
C GLN A 21 9.49 17.63 0.94
N ASP A 22 10.74 17.30 0.64
CA ASP A 22 11.09 16.42 -0.48
C ASP A 22 10.51 15.01 -0.29
N ALA A 23 10.59 14.45 0.93
CA ALA A 23 9.97 13.17 1.24
C ALA A 23 8.43 13.22 1.14
N LEU A 24 7.81 14.35 1.47
CA LEU A 24 6.36 14.57 1.33
C LEU A 24 5.92 14.84 -0.11
N ILE A 25 6.81 15.33 -0.98
CA ILE A 25 6.55 15.51 -2.42
C ILE A 25 6.62 14.17 -3.15
N ASP A 26 7.58 13.31 -2.78
CA ASP A 26 7.62 11.92 -3.25
C ASP A 26 6.44 11.09 -2.68
N GLU A 27 5.90 11.49 -1.52
CA GLU A 27 4.61 11.05 -0.95
C GLU A 27 3.46 12.03 -1.25
N GLU A 28 3.45 12.78 -2.37
CA GLU A 28 2.19 13.37 -2.86
C GLU A 28 1.28 12.19 -3.22
N PHE A 29 0.56 11.76 -2.19
CA PHE A 29 -0.61 10.91 -2.18
C PHE A 29 -1.33 11.08 -3.51
N GLU A 30 -1.77 9.99 -4.13
CA GLU A 30 -2.82 10.11 -5.15
C GLU A 30 -4.12 10.49 -4.44
N ASP A 31 -4.17 11.69 -3.87
CA ASP A 31 -5.30 12.28 -3.16
C ASP A 31 -6.56 12.22 -4.04
N PHE A 32 -6.36 12.23 -5.35
CA PHE A 32 -7.37 11.96 -6.37
C PHE A 32 -7.90 10.51 -6.34
N PHE A 33 -7.02 9.50 -6.28
CA PHE A 33 -7.39 8.09 -6.17
C PHE A 33 -8.34 7.81 -5.00
N PHE A 34 -8.06 8.40 -3.83
CA PHE A 34 -8.86 8.14 -2.63
C PHE A 34 -10.18 8.90 -2.57
N LYS A 35 -10.28 10.05 -3.23
CA LYS A 35 -11.52 10.84 -3.26
C LYS A 35 -12.64 10.11 -3.98
N ASP A 36 -12.28 9.36 -5.03
CA ASP A 36 -13.24 8.78 -5.97
C ASP A 36 -13.12 7.24 -6.04
N ILE A 37 -12.49 6.58 -5.06
CA ILE A 37 -12.22 5.13 -5.09
C ILE A 37 -13.50 4.28 -5.25
N ASP A 38 -14.62 4.76 -4.71
CA ASP A 38 -15.95 4.14 -4.82
C ASP A 38 -16.64 4.41 -6.17
N ASP A 39 -16.20 5.44 -6.88
CA ASP A 39 -16.81 5.93 -8.12
C ASP A 39 -16.14 5.34 -9.38
N TYR A 40 -14.97 4.71 -9.24
CA TYR A 40 -14.28 4.08 -10.37
C TYR A 40 -15.10 2.97 -11.00
N ALA A 41 -15.30 3.09 -12.32
CA ALA A 41 -15.91 2.05 -13.13
C ALA A 41 -14.92 0.90 -13.37
N LYS A 42 -15.44 -0.31 -13.60
CA LYS A 42 -14.62 -1.49 -13.89
C LYS A 42 -13.57 -1.28 -15.01
N PRO A 43 -13.88 -0.61 -16.16
CA PRO A 43 -12.86 -0.35 -17.18
C PRO A 43 -11.73 0.57 -16.71
N GLU A 44 -12.01 1.48 -15.79
CA GLU A 44 -10.99 2.38 -15.22
C GLU A 44 -10.07 1.59 -14.29
N TRP A 45 -10.64 0.72 -13.45
CA TRP A 45 -9.88 -0.23 -12.64
C TRP A 45 -9.00 -1.17 -13.49
N ASP A 46 -9.53 -1.67 -14.60
CA ASP A 46 -8.79 -2.54 -15.51
C ASP A 46 -7.67 -1.78 -16.24
N ALA A 47 -7.82 -0.47 -16.47
CA ALA A 47 -6.77 0.38 -17.04
C ALA A 47 -5.69 0.77 -16.01
N MET A 48 -6.02 0.79 -14.71
CA MET A 48 -5.05 1.03 -13.63
C MET A 48 -4.24 -0.21 -13.25
N GLU A 49 -4.71 -1.39 -13.65
CA GLU A 49 -4.03 -2.64 -13.39
C GLU A 49 -2.83 -2.84 -14.33
N GLU A 50 -1.72 -3.31 -13.77
CA GLU A 50 -0.43 -3.40 -14.46
C GLU A 50 -0.50 -4.12 -15.82
N GLU A 51 0.20 -3.56 -16.79
CA GLU A 51 0.37 -4.13 -18.12
C GLU A 51 1.32 -5.35 -18.08
N PHE A 52 0.96 -6.39 -18.82
CA PHE A 52 1.76 -7.61 -18.95
C PHE A 52 2.70 -7.51 -20.15
N SER A 53 3.89 -8.06 -19.98
CA SER A 53 4.81 -8.40 -21.06
C SER A 53 4.95 -9.92 -21.16
N THR A 54 5.73 -10.36 -22.14
CA THR A 54 6.09 -11.76 -22.34
C THR A 54 7.58 -11.89 -22.12
N ASP A 55 8.01 -12.84 -21.29
CA ASP A 55 9.42 -13.09 -21.06
C ASP A 55 10.08 -13.82 -22.24
N GLY A 56 11.38 -14.08 -22.15
CA GLY A 56 12.14 -14.75 -23.20
C GLY A 56 11.69 -16.19 -23.49
N ASP A 57 10.98 -16.83 -22.55
CA ASP A 57 10.47 -18.20 -22.66
C ASP A 57 8.99 -18.25 -23.09
N GLY A 58 8.32 -17.10 -23.17
CA GLY A 58 6.93 -16.99 -23.61
C GLY A 58 5.92 -16.91 -22.46
N ASP A 59 6.38 -16.86 -21.21
CA ASP A 59 5.50 -16.73 -20.06
C ASP A 59 5.11 -15.26 -19.84
N LEU A 60 3.85 -15.04 -19.41
CA LEU A 60 3.37 -13.70 -19.08
C LEU A 60 4.02 -13.22 -17.78
N VAL A 61 4.65 -12.06 -17.83
CA VAL A 61 5.30 -11.39 -16.69
C VAL A 61 4.79 -9.96 -16.60
N MET A 62 4.49 -9.50 -15.39
CA MET A 62 4.06 -8.11 -15.18
C MET A 62 5.24 -7.18 -15.43
N LEU A 63 5.02 -6.06 -16.11
CA LEU A 63 6.09 -5.11 -16.45
C LEU A 63 6.83 -4.60 -15.20
N ASP A 64 6.11 -4.36 -14.10
CA ASP A 64 6.71 -3.91 -12.84
C ASP A 64 7.59 -4.99 -12.18
N GLU A 65 7.38 -6.28 -12.47
CA GLU A 65 8.25 -7.37 -11.99
C GLU A 65 9.56 -7.47 -12.79
N LEU A 66 9.64 -6.87 -13.98
CA LEU A 66 10.85 -6.89 -14.80
C LEU A 66 11.92 -5.90 -14.33
N ASP A 67 11.52 -4.75 -13.77
CA ASP A 67 12.45 -3.71 -13.32
C ASP A 67 12.80 -3.79 -11.83
N ASP A 68 11.99 -4.46 -11.00
CA ASP A 68 12.20 -4.48 -9.56
C ASP A 68 12.53 -5.88 -8.99
N THR A 69 13.84 -6.17 -8.91
CA THR A 69 14.39 -7.38 -8.28
C THR A 69 14.05 -7.55 -6.79
N SER A 70 13.50 -6.51 -6.13
CA SER A 70 13.12 -6.54 -4.72
C SER A 70 11.68 -7.01 -4.47
N LEU A 71 10.85 -7.08 -5.53
CA LEU A 71 9.49 -7.63 -5.48
C LEU A 71 9.53 -9.14 -5.21
N ARG A 72 9.69 -9.50 -3.93
CA ARG A 72 9.27 -10.82 -3.47
C ARG A 72 7.81 -11.01 -3.87
N LYS A 73 7.43 -12.21 -4.31
CA LYS A 73 6.03 -12.57 -4.52
C LYS A 73 5.29 -12.39 -3.19
N ASN A 74 4.66 -11.24 -3.02
CA ASN A 74 3.78 -10.98 -1.88
C ASN A 74 2.63 -11.98 -1.97
N ASN A 75 2.20 -12.52 -0.84
CA ASN A 75 1.10 -13.49 -0.77
C ASN A 75 0.01 -12.89 0.11
N TYR A 76 -0.57 -11.77 -0.32
CA TYR A 76 -1.70 -11.18 0.40
C TYR A 76 -2.92 -12.10 0.32
N GLU A 77 -3.62 -12.25 1.42
CA GLU A 77 -4.85 -13.02 1.49
C GLU A 77 -6.02 -12.11 1.90
N LEU A 78 -7.23 -12.41 1.41
CA LEU A 78 -8.41 -11.60 1.72
C LEU A 78 -8.71 -11.56 3.22
N LYS A 79 -8.32 -12.57 4.00
CA LYS A 79 -8.47 -12.60 5.46
C LYS A 79 -7.69 -11.48 6.17
N ASP A 80 -6.62 -10.98 5.55
CA ASP A 80 -5.78 -9.92 6.13
C ASP A 80 -6.42 -8.52 5.90
N ILE A 81 -7.37 -8.47 4.97
CA ILE A 81 -8.12 -7.27 4.57
C ILE A 81 -9.50 -7.26 5.23
N PHE A 82 -10.21 -8.39 5.17
CA PHE A 82 -11.56 -8.60 5.70
C PHE A 82 -11.49 -9.33 7.06
N VAL A 83 -11.13 -8.59 8.10
CA VAL A 83 -10.87 -9.13 9.45
C VAL A 83 -12.17 -9.32 10.24
N GLU A 84 -13.28 -8.67 9.87
CA GLU A 84 -14.52 -8.73 10.64
C GLU A 84 -15.35 -9.99 10.31
N ASP A 85 -15.98 -10.59 11.33
CA ASP A 85 -16.73 -11.85 11.18
C ASP A 85 -17.95 -11.74 10.24
N ASN A 86 -18.55 -10.56 10.15
CA ASN A 86 -19.66 -10.24 9.23
C ASN A 86 -19.22 -10.16 7.75
N GLU A 87 -17.92 -10.17 7.46
CA GLU A 87 -17.38 -10.08 6.09
C GLU A 87 -17.05 -11.47 5.50
N LYS A 88 -17.15 -12.54 6.28
CA LYS A 88 -16.80 -13.92 5.85
C LYS A 88 -17.54 -14.40 4.60
N GLU A 89 -18.81 -14.06 4.46
CA GLU A 89 -19.61 -14.44 3.28
C GLU A 89 -19.11 -13.72 2.01
N LEU A 90 -18.73 -12.45 2.15
CA LEU A 90 -18.19 -11.62 1.08
C LEU A 90 -16.79 -12.10 0.67
N THR A 91 -15.94 -12.42 1.64
CA THR A 91 -14.63 -13.05 1.41
C THR A 91 -14.79 -14.36 0.63
N ALA A 92 -15.71 -15.24 1.04
CA ALA A 92 -15.94 -16.51 0.38
C ALA A 92 -16.47 -16.36 -1.06
N LYS A 93 -17.19 -15.28 -1.36
CA LYS A 93 -17.61 -14.96 -2.74
C LYS A 93 -16.40 -14.53 -3.58
N LEU A 94 -15.60 -13.60 -3.07
CA LEU A 94 -14.39 -13.13 -3.76
C LEU A 94 -13.36 -14.25 -3.99
N GLU A 95 -13.15 -15.14 -3.03
CA GLU A 95 -12.26 -16.31 -3.17
C GLU A 95 -12.71 -17.32 -4.23
N LYS A 96 -14.02 -17.38 -4.54
CA LYS A 96 -14.55 -18.23 -5.61
C LYS A 96 -14.39 -17.60 -6.98
N GLU A 97 -14.47 -16.27 -7.05
CA GLU A 97 -14.47 -15.52 -8.31
C GLU A 97 -13.06 -15.08 -8.74
N LEU A 98 -12.14 -14.91 -7.79
CA LEU A 98 -10.80 -14.37 -8.03
C LEU A 98 -9.71 -15.42 -7.76
N THR A 99 -8.68 -15.42 -8.61
CA THR A 99 -7.45 -16.17 -8.36
C THR A 99 -6.61 -15.48 -7.30
N LYS A 100 -5.70 -16.23 -6.65
CA LYS A 100 -4.76 -15.66 -5.68
C LYS A 100 -3.88 -14.58 -6.30
N GLU A 101 -3.46 -14.79 -7.55
CA GLU A 101 -2.69 -13.83 -8.33
C GLU A 101 -3.46 -12.53 -8.52
N ARG A 102 -4.77 -12.61 -8.80
CA ARG A 102 -5.62 -11.44 -9.00
C ARG A 102 -5.82 -10.65 -7.72
N ILE A 103 -6.03 -11.34 -6.60
CA ILE A 103 -6.11 -10.71 -5.27
C ILE A 103 -4.80 -9.97 -4.97
N ASN A 104 -3.67 -10.66 -5.13
CA ASN A 104 -2.35 -10.09 -4.87
C ASN A 104 -2.07 -8.85 -5.74
N THR A 105 -2.36 -8.94 -7.05
CA THR A 105 -2.14 -7.85 -8.00
C THR A 105 -3.00 -6.64 -7.64
N HIS A 106 -4.28 -6.84 -7.34
CA HIS A 106 -5.15 -5.73 -6.93
C HIS A 106 -4.70 -5.11 -5.61
N THR A 107 -4.34 -5.93 -4.61
CA THR A 107 -3.82 -5.42 -3.34
C THR A 107 -2.55 -4.60 -3.53
N LYS A 108 -1.58 -5.08 -4.32
CA LYS A 108 -0.35 -4.32 -4.63
C LYS A 108 -0.65 -2.99 -5.31
N MET A 109 -1.50 -3.01 -6.34
CA MET A 109 -1.88 -1.81 -7.09
C MET A 109 -2.46 -0.74 -6.17
N VAL A 110 -3.39 -1.12 -5.29
CA VAL A 110 -4.04 -0.20 -4.34
C VAL A 110 -3.08 0.25 -3.25
N LEU A 111 -2.26 -0.66 -2.70
CA LEU A 111 -1.26 -0.32 -1.69
C LEU A 111 -0.24 0.70 -2.23
N LYS A 112 0.24 0.54 -3.48
CA LYS A 112 1.17 1.48 -4.12
C LYS A 112 0.65 2.93 -4.13
N LYS A 113 -0.67 3.14 -4.03
CA LYS A 113 -1.27 4.48 -3.97
C LYS A 113 -1.29 5.08 -2.56
N LEU A 114 -1.11 4.29 -1.50
CA LEU A 114 -1.10 4.74 -0.10
C LEU A 114 0.25 5.37 0.29
N PRO A 115 0.34 6.12 1.40
CA PRO A 115 1.63 6.55 1.96
C PRO A 115 2.57 5.38 2.20
N MET A 116 3.86 5.63 2.07
CA MET A 116 4.88 4.62 2.32
C MET A 116 4.81 4.12 3.78
N ALA A 117 4.45 4.99 4.72
CA ALA A 117 4.21 4.61 6.11
C ALA A 117 3.08 3.56 6.23
N THR A 118 1.95 3.79 5.56
CA THR A 118 0.79 2.90 5.56
C THR A 118 1.10 1.57 4.86
N GLN A 119 1.70 1.63 3.66
CA GLN A 119 2.15 0.46 2.91
C GLN A 119 3.06 -0.43 3.76
N SER A 120 4.10 0.17 4.33
CA SER A 120 5.12 -0.58 5.05
C SER A 120 4.59 -1.17 6.37
N VAL A 121 3.68 -0.48 7.06
CA VAL A 121 3.00 -1.03 8.24
C VAL A 121 2.14 -2.24 7.86
N PHE A 122 1.38 -2.14 6.77
CA PHE A 122 0.54 -3.23 6.29
C PHE A 122 1.37 -4.45 5.85
N ASP A 123 2.50 -4.24 5.16
CA ASP A 123 3.40 -5.33 4.75
C ASP A 123 4.07 -6.03 5.96
N LEU A 124 4.48 -5.27 6.98
CA LEU A 124 5.03 -5.86 8.20
C LEU A 124 4.00 -6.70 8.95
N TYR A 125 2.74 -6.27 8.95
CA TYR A 125 1.67 -7.02 9.58
C TYR A 125 1.33 -8.30 8.79
N THR A 126 1.11 -8.17 7.49
CA THR A 126 0.60 -9.27 6.66
C THR A 126 1.68 -10.23 6.17
N LEU A 127 2.75 -9.71 5.58
CA LEU A 127 3.80 -10.52 4.92
C LEU A 127 4.91 -10.96 5.87
N ARG A 128 5.01 -10.32 7.04
CA ARG A 128 6.02 -10.65 8.06
C ARG A 128 5.41 -11.15 9.36
N GLY A 129 4.09 -11.02 9.55
CA GLY A 129 3.37 -11.58 10.70
C GLY A 129 3.69 -10.87 12.02
N PHE A 130 4.20 -9.64 11.99
CA PHE A 130 4.46 -8.87 13.20
C PHE A 130 3.16 -8.31 13.78
N ASP A 131 3.06 -8.27 15.10
CA ASP A 131 1.94 -7.61 15.77
C ASP A 131 2.12 -6.07 15.85
N ALA A 132 1.06 -5.35 16.19
CA ALA A 132 1.08 -3.89 16.24
C ALA A 132 2.13 -3.31 17.21
N LYS A 133 2.48 -4.03 18.29
CA LYS A 133 3.49 -3.59 19.27
C LYS A 133 4.89 -3.80 18.72
N GLU A 134 5.13 -4.93 18.06
CA GLU A 134 6.39 -5.22 17.38
C GLU A 134 6.65 -4.22 16.25
N ILE A 135 5.63 -3.92 15.44
CA ILE A 135 5.71 -2.91 14.37
C ILE A 135 5.96 -1.52 14.97
N ALA A 136 5.26 -1.14 16.04
CA ALA A 136 5.48 0.12 16.73
C ALA A 136 6.93 0.26 17.21
N HIS A 137 7.53 -0.82 17.71
CA HIS A 137 8.93 -0.85 18.09
C HIS A 137 9.88 -0.70 16.89
N ILE A 138 9.64 -1.44 15.81
CA ILE A 138 10.44 -1.38 14.57
C ILE A 138 10.40 0.02 13.95
N LYS A 139 9.21 0.61 13.86
CA LYS A 139 8.95 1.90 13.23
C LYS A 139 9.21 3.09 14.15
N ARG A 140 9.44 2.86 15.46
CA ARG A 140 9.57 3.90 16.50
C ARG A 140 8.35 4.83 16.54
N MET A 141 7.16 4.24 16.40
CA MET A 141 5.88 4.94 16.41
C MET A 141 5.03 4.48 17.60
N GLN A 142 3.96 5.21 17.92
CA GLN A 142 2.99 4.76 18.93
C GLN A 142 2.12 3.64 18.36
N VAL A 143 1.77 2.66 19.21
CA VAL A 143 0.88 1.54 18.82
C VAL A 143 -0.44 2.06 18.23
N ASN A 144 -1.05 3.07 18.84
CA ASN A 144 -2.27 3.70 18.33
C ASN A 144 -2.10 4.29 16.91
N THR A 145 -0.90 4.73 16.54
CA THR A 145 -0.62 5.21 15.18
C THR A 145 -0.51 4.03 14.21
N ILE A 146 0.13 2.93 14.63
CA ILE A 146 0.18 1.69 13.84
C ILE A 146 -1.23 1.16 13.58
N ASP A 147 -2.08 1.11 14.61
CA ASP A 147 -3.47 0.64 14.48
C ASP A 147 -4.26 1.49 13.47
N LYS A 148 -4.08 2.81 13.48
CA LYS A 148 -4.72 3.71 12.50
C LYS A 148 -4.25 3.44 11.08
N LEU A 149 -2.94 3.28 10.87
CA LEU A 149 -2.38 2.98 9.55
C LEU A 149 -2.86 1.61 9.02
N LEU A 150 -2.97 0.61 9.89
CA LEU A 150 -3.54 -0.69 9.51
C LEU A 150 -5.01 -0.57 9.13
N GLN A 151 -5.81 0.15 9.92
CA GLN A 151 -7.22 0.38 9.62
C GLN A 151 -7.41 1.14 8.30
N GLU A 152 -6.57 2.14 8.03
CA GLU A 152 -6.59 2.91 6.78
C GLU A 152 -6.31 2.03 5.56
N ALA A 153 -5.26 1.20 5.62
CA ALA A 153 -4.94 0.23 4.58
C ALA A 153 -6.10 -0.75 4.34
N GLN A 154 -6.63 -1.34 5.42
CA GLN A 154 -7.73 -2.30 5.35
C GLN A 154 -9.00 -1.67 4.76
N ASN A 155 -9.39 -0.48 5.23
CA ASN A 155 -10.60 0.18 4.74
C ASN A 155 -10.48 0.54 3.25
N THR A 156 -9.35 1.11 2.84
CA THR A 156 -9.09 1.42 1.42
C THR A 156 -9.21 0.16 0.56
N LEU A 157 -8.54 -0.93 0.96
CA LEU A 157 -8.58 -2.20 0.23
C LEU A 157 -9.99 -2.80 0.19
N LYS A 158 -10.72 -2.80 1.32
CA LYS A 158 -12.11 -3.29 1.36
C LYS A 158 -12.99 -2.55 0.37
N THR A 159 -12.86 -1.22 0.33
CA THR A 159 -13.60 -0.35 -0.56
C THR A 159 -13.25 -0.64 -2.02
N SER A 160 -11.96 -0.72 -2.36
CA SER A 160 -11.52 -1.03 -3.73
C SER A 160 -12.01 -2.39 -4.22
N PHE A 161 -11.93 -3.44 -3.38
CA PHE A 161 -12.42 -4.78 -3.73
C PHE A 161 -13.94 -4.80 -3.96
N LYS A 162 -14.70 -4.07 -3.14
CA LYS A 162 -16.16 -3.94 -3.31
C LYS A 162 -16.50 -3.20 -4.60
N SER A 163 -15.89 -2.03 -4.79
CA SER A 163 -16.08 -1.19 -5.99
C SER A 163 -15.76 -1.96 -7.27
N ARG A 164 -14.64 -2.68 -7.31
CA ARG A 164 -14.18 -3.34 -8.53
C ARG A 164 -14.89 -4.65 -8.87
N PHE A 165 -15.22 -5.47 -7.86
CA PHE A 165 -15.64 -6.86 -8.09
C PHE A 165 -17.07 -7.17 -7.65
N LEU A 166 -17.71 -6.27 -6.90
CA LEU A 166 -19.05 -6.51 -6.34
C LEU A 166 -20.10 -5.50 -6.80
N ASN A 167 -19.69 -4.38 -7.40
CA ASN A 167 -20.57 -3.43 -8.09
C ASN A 167 -20.75 -3.77 -9.58
#